data_AF-A0A949UHU8-F1
#
_entry.id   AF-A0A949UHU8-F1
#
_cell.length_a   1.000
_cell.length_b   1.000
_cell.length_c   1.000
_cell.angle_alpha   90.00
_cell.angle_beta   90.00
_cell.angle_gamma   90.00
#
_symmetry.space_group_name_H-M   'P 1'
#
loop_
_entity.id
_entity.type
_entity.pdbx_description
1 polymer ?
#
loop_
_entity_poly.entity_id
_entity_poly.type
_entity_poly.pdbx_seq_one_letter_code
_entity_poly.pdbx_strand_id
1 'polypeptide(L)'
;MEGLTQDIRYAARKIIKAPGFSAAVILTVSLAIAANTSIFSVVNAELLRPMPFRQPNRILQIAEKNDRLNLPSFGVSVLNFISWREQQHSFDEIAAAGFNTYTLTGN
;
A
#
# COMPACT_ATOMS: atom_id res chain seq x y z
N MET A 1 -15.29 -6.72 43.19
CA MET A 1 -14.17 -7.37 42.48
C MET A 1 -14.32 -8.89 42.40
N GLU A 2 -14.99 -9.56 43.35
CA GLU A 2 -15.13 -11.04 43.37
C GLU A 2 -15.93 -11.63 42.20
N GLY A 3 -16.91 -10.90 41.66
CA GLY A 3 -17.71 -11.37 40.52
C GLY A 3 -16.91 -11.54 39.23
N LEU A 4 -16.02 -10.59 38.91
CA LEU A 4 -15.28 -10.60 37.63
C LEU A 4 -14.29 -11.77 37.53
N THR A 5 -13.59 -12.07 38.62
CA THR A 5 -12.67 -13.21 38.67
C THR A 5 -13.41 -14.55 38.64
N GLN A 6 -14.58 -14.63 39.28
CA GLN A 6 -15.45 -15.80 39.22
C GLN A 6 -16.00 -16.03 37.81
N ASP A 7 -16.41 -14.97 37.11
CA ASP A 7 -16.92 -15.02 35.74
C ASP A 7 -15.84 -15.47 34.75
N ILE A 8 -14.63 -14.92 34.83
CA ILE A 8 -13.50 -15.33 33.99
C ILE A 8 -13.16 -16.81 34.22
N ARG A 9 -13.10 -17.24 35.48
CA ARG A 9 -12.83 -18.66 35.82
C ARG A 9 -13.94 -19.57 35.31
N TYR A 10 -15.19 -19.13 35.38
CA TYR A 10 -16.34 -19.89 34.89
C TYR A 10 -16.34 -19.99 33.35
N ALA A 11 -16.04 -18.90 32.64
CA ALA A 11 -15.90 -18.87 31.19
C ALA A 11 -14.76 -19.77 30.71
N ALA A 12 -13.58 -19.70 31.32
CA ALA A 12 -12.45 -20.57 31.00
C ALA A 12 -12.80 -22.06 31.18
N ARG A 13 -13.53 -22.38 32.25
CA ARG A 13 -13.99 -23.75 32.52
C ARG A 13 -15.01 -24.23 31.48
N LYS A 14 -15.86 -23.35 30.95
CA LYS A 14 -16.78 -23.67 29.85
C LYS A 14 -16.03 -23.95 28.55
N ILE A 15 -15.01 -23.16 28.23
CA ILE A 15 -14.18 -23.34 27.03
C ILE A 15 -13.49 -24.71 27.05
N ILE A 16 -12.90 -25.09 28.19
CA ILE A 16 -12.23 -26.39 28.36
C ILE A 16 -13.21 -27.57 28.30
N LYS A 17 -14.45 -27.39 28.75
CA LYS A 17 -15.49 -28.44 28.75
C LYS A 17 -16.11 -28.70 27.37
N ALA A 18 -16.00 -27.76 26.43
CA ALA A 18 -16.54 -27.88 25.08
C ALA A 18 -15.48 -27.51 24.02
N PRO A 19 -14.39 -28.28 23.90
CA PRO A 19 -13.22 -27.90 23.10
C PRO A 19 -13.52 -27.80 21.61
N GLY A 20 -14.37 -28.70 21.05
CA GLY A 20 -14.71 -28.68 19.62
C GLY A 20 -15.49 -27.42 19.20
N PHE A 21 -16.54 -27.07 19.95
CA PHE A 21 -17.30 -25.85 19.70
C PHE A 21 -16.46 -24.59 19.92
N SER A 22 -15.70 -24.55 21.01
CA SER A 22 -14.84 -23.40 21.33
C SER A 22 -13.76 -23.20 20.28
N ALA A 23 -13.15 -24.27 19.77
CA ALA A 23 -12.17 -24.19 18.70
C ALA A 23 -12.78 -23.62 17.41
N ALA A 24 -13.97 -24.07 17.00
CA ALA A 24 -14.66 -23.54 15.83
C ALA A 24 -14.91 -22.03 15.97
N VAL A 25 -15.45 -21.58 17.11
CA VAL A 25 -15.70 -20.15 17.38
C VAL A 25 -14.40 -19.35 17.36
N ILE A 26 -13.36 -19.81 18.05
CA ILE A 26 -12.06 -19.14 18.10
C ILE A 26 -11.46 -19.01 16.70
N LEU A 27 -11.52 -20.07 15.88
CA LEU A 27 -11.00 -20.06 14.52
C LEU A 27 -11.76 -19.09 13.63
N THR A 28 -13.10 -19.09 13.68
CA THR A 28 -13.93 -18.16 12.91
C THR A 28 -13.64 -16.71 13.28
N VAL A 29 -13.59 -16.40 14.59
CA VAL A 29 -13.30 -15.04 15.07
C VAL A 29 -11.88 -14.62 14.70
N SER A 30 -10.90 -15.50 14.88
CA SER A 30 -9.50 -15.22 14.54
C SER A 30 -9.33 -14.98 13.05
N LEU A 31 -9.99 -15.77 12.20
CA LEU A 31 -9.93 -15.62 10.75
C LEU A 31 -10.52 -14.27 10.31
N ALA A 32 -11.66 -13.86 10.87
CA ALA A 32 -12.26 -12.57 10.57
C ALA A 32 -11.36 -11.39 10.98
N ILE A 33 -10.72 -11.48 12.16
CA ILE A 33 -9.78 -10.46 12.63
C ILE A 33 -8.52 -10.43 11.75
N ALA A 34 -7.97 -11.59 11.40
CA ALA A 34 -6.79 -11.71 10.56
C ALA A 34 -7.02 -11.21 9.14
N ALA A 35 -8.19 -11.47 8.56
CA ALA A 35 -8.57 -10.95 7.24
C ALA A 35 -8.59 -9.41 7.23
N ASN A 36 -9.26 -8.81 8.20
CA ASN A 36 -9.30 -7.35 8.34
C ASN A 36 -7.89 -6.77 8.55
N THR A 37 -7.11 -7.38 9.44
CA THR A 37 -5.74 -6.93 9.75
C THR A 37 -4.80 -7.05 8.54
N SER A 38 -4.92 -8.12 7.76
CA SER A 38 -4.09 -8.37 6.58
C SER A 38 -4.31 -7.32 5.49
N ILE A 39 -5.55 -6.93 5.25
CA ILE A 39 -5.88 -5.89 4.27
C ILE A 39 -5.20 -4.56 4.66
N PHE A 40 -5.34 -4.14 5.92
CA PHE A 40 -4.68 -2.92 6.39
C PHE A 40 -3.14 -3.04 6.43
N SER A 41 -2.60 -4.23 6.75
CA SER A 41 -1.15 -4.44 6.77
C SER A 41 -0.54 -4.38 5.37
N VAL A 42 -1.18 -4.97 4.35
CA VAL A 42 -0.70 -4.92 2.96
C VAL A 42 -0.79 -3.50 2.42
N VAL A 43 -1.90 -2.81 2.66
CA VAL A 43 -2.04 -1.39 2.27
C VAL A 43 -0.97 -0.55 2.96
N ASN A 44 -0.73 -0.74 4.26
CA ASN A 44 0.26 0.04 4.98
C ASN A 44 1.72 -0.33 4.56
N ALA A 45 1.97 -1.59 4.17
CA ALA A 45 3.29 -2.03 3.72
C ALA A 45 3.63 -1.60 2.28
N GLU A 46 2.64 -1.56 1.38
CA GLU A 46 2.85 -1.23 -0.04
C GLU A 46 2.54 0.24 -0.35
N LEU A 47 1.48 0.82 0.22
CA LEU A 47 1.08 2.22 -0.03
C LEU A 47 1.81 3.21 0.89
N LEU A 48 2.15 2.79 2.10
CA LEU A 48 2.69 3.65 3.16
C LEU A 48 4.11 3.28 3.58
N ARG A 49 4.83 2.41 2.85
CA ARG A 49 6.29 2.51 2.87
C ARG A 49 6.57 3.91 2.32
N PRO A 50 6.96 4.88 3.18
CA PRO A 50 7.15 6.23 2.70
C PRO A 50 8.23 6.09 1.65
N MET A 51 7.87 6.37 0.40
CA MET A 51 8.89 6.46 -0.64
C MET A 51 9.98 7.37 -0.05
N PRO A 52 11.27 6.99 -0.14
CA PRO A 52 12.37 7.68 0.54
C PRO A 52 12.64 9.08 -0.05
N PHE A 53 11.59 9.79 -0.46
CA PHE A 53 11.60 11.17 -0.84
C PHE A 53 11.59 12.00 0.44
N ARG A 54 12.69 12.71 0.68
CA ARG A 54 12.88 13.59 1.84
C ARG A 54 11.78 14.65 2.00
N GLN A 55 11.02 14.94 0.93
CA GLN A 55 9.98 15.98 0.88
C GLN A 55 8.78 15.57 0.00
N PRO A 56 7.84 14.74 0.49
CA PRO A 56 6.71 14.23 -0.31
C PRO A 56 5.79 15.35 -0.85
N ASN A 57 5.69 16.49 -0.16
CA ASN A 57 4.86 17.63 -0.59
C ASN A 57 5.43 18.42 -1.78
N ARG A 58 6.64 18.09 -2.26
CA ARG A 58 7.27 18.74 -3.42
C ARG A 58 7.26 17.87 -4.69
N ILE A 59 6.59 16.72 -4.63
CA ILE A 59 6.49 15.80 -5.76
C ILE A 59 5.36 16.30 -6.68
N LEU A 60 5.67 16.52 -7.95
CA LEU A 60 4.73 16.94 -8.98
C LEU A 60 4.77 15.95 -10.14
N GLN A 61 3.62 15.65 -10.72
CA GLN A 61 3.50 14.85 -11.93
C GLN A 61 3.47 15.77 -13.15
N ILE A 62 4.40 15.56 -14.08
CA ILE A 62 4.45 16.28 -15.36
C ILE A 62 3.89 15.35 -16.45
N ALA A 63 2.93 15.84 -17.24
CA ALA A 63 2.32 15.10 -18.35
C ALA A 63 2.21 15.98 -19.58
N GLU A 64 2.25 15.37 -20.77
CA GLU A 64 1.98 16.08 -22.02
C GLU A 64 0.47 16.17 -22.26
N LYS A 65 0.05 17.26 -22.90
CA LYS A 65 -1.33 17.52 -23.32
C LYS A 65 -1.36 17.75 -24.82
N ASN A 66 -2.30 17.12 -25.52
CA ASN A 66 -2.49 17.29 -26.95
C ASN A 66 -3.93 17.72 -27.23
N ASP A 67 -4.11 19.03 -27.41
CA ASP A 67 -5.41 19.64 -27.67
C ASP A 67 -5.99 19.26 -29.04
N ARG A 68 -5.15 18.93 -30.02
CA ARG A 68 -5.61 18.50 -31.36
C ARG A 68 -6.21 17.10 -31.34
N LEU A 69 -5.68 16.21 -30.51
CA LEU A 69 -6.18 14.84 -30.37
C LEU A 69 -7.18 14.70 -29.21
N ASN A 70 -7.54 15.80 -28.55
CA ASN A 70 -8.40 15.82 -27.38
C ASN A 70 -7.89 14.90 -26.25
N LEU A 71 -6.57 14.86 -26.08
CA LEU A 71 -5.88 14.06 -25.06
C LEU A 71 -5.41 15.00 -23.93
N PRO A 72 -6.14 15.05 -22.80
CA PRO A 72 -5.87 16.00 -21.73
C PRO A 72 -4.59 15.69 -20.94
N SER A 73 -4.16 14.43 -20.92
CA SER A 73 -2.92 13.97 -20.29
C SER A 73 -2.47 12.66 -20.93
N PHE A 74 -1.24 12.59 -21.42
CA PHE A 74 -0.64 11.37 -21.95
C PHE A 74 0.85 11.27 -21.59
N GLY A 75 1.40 10.06 -21.74
CA GLY A 75 2.79 9.76 -21.42
C GLY A 75 3.77 10.60 -22.25
N VAL A 76 4.76 11.18 -21.57
CA VAL A 76 5.80 12.02 -22.16
C VAL A 76 6.67 11.17 -23.10
N SER A 77 6.96 11.67 -24.30
CA SER A 77 7.92 10.98 -25.17
C SER A 77 9.33 11.07 -24.60
N VAL A 78 10.16 10.05 -24.81
CA VAL A 78 11.54 10.03 -24.26
C VAL A 78 12.34 11.26 -24.70
N LEU A 79 12.16 11.72 -25.94
CA LEU A 79 12.85 12.91 -26.46
C LEU A 79 12.38 14.20 -25.80
N ASN A 80 11.08 14.32 -25.51
CA ASN A 80 10.55 15.47 -24.78
C ASN A 80 11.02 15.46 -23.33
N PHE A 81 11.06 14.28 -22.69
CA PHE A 81 11.63 14.13 -21.35
C PHE A 81 13.09 14.57 -21.29
N ILE A 82 13.93 14.14 -22.26
CA ILE A 82 15.34 14.57 -22.34
C ILE A 82 15.43 16.09 -22.50
N SER A 83 14.65 16.65 -23.43
CA SER A 83 14.64 18.11 -23.66
C SER A 83 14.23 18.88 -22.41
N TRP A 84 13.21 18.43 -21.69
CA TRP A 84 12.77 19.05 -20.43
C TRP A 84 13.81 18.92 -19.33
N ARG A 85 14.51 17.78 -19.25
CA ARG A 85 15.58 17.56 -18.28
C ARG A 85 16.77 18.49 -18.54
N GLU A 86 17.12 18.74 -19.80
CA GLU A 86 18.23 19.63 -20.18
C GLU A 86 17.90 21.12 -20.02
N GLN A 87 16.63 21.50 -20.23
CA GLN A 87 16.20 22.90 -20.19
C GLN A 87 15.64 23.32 -18.83
N GLN A 88 15.52 22.40 -17.87
CA GLN A 88 14.94 22.74 -16.57
C GLN A 88 15.96 23.39 -15.62
N HIS A 89 15.51 24.46 -14.96
CA HIS A 89 16.18 25.16 -13.85
C HIS A 89 15.35 25.29 -12.56
N SER A 90 14.05 24.96 -12.57
CA SER A 90 13.12 25.16 -11.44
C SER A 90 12.85 23.92 -10.57
N PHE A 91 13.30 22.72 -10.98
CA PHE A 91 13.15 21.48 -10.21
C PHE A 91 14.55 20.93 -9.87
N ASP A 92 14.71 20.42 -8.65
CA ASP A 92 15.97 19.80 -8.22
C ASP A 92 16.30 18.52 -9.02
N GLU A 93 15.27 17.73 -9.37
CA GLU A 93 15.41 16.49 -10.14
C GLU A 93 14.12 16.17 -10.91
N ILE A 94 14.25 15.59 -12.10
CA ILE A 94 13.12 15.05 -12.89
C ILE A 94 13.42 13.60 -13.26
N ALA A 95 12.47 12.71 -12.97
CA ALA A 95 12.53 11.30 -13.36
C ALA A 95 11.32 10.93 -14.23
N ALA A 96 11.51 9.98 -15.15
CA ALA A 96 10.45 9.38 -15.93
C ALA A 96 10.04 8.04 -15.29
N ALA A 97 8.74 7.81 -15.14
CA ALA A 97 8.19 6.54 -14.66
C ALA A 97 7.23 5.98 -15.71
N GLY A 98 7.33 4.68 -15.99
CA GLY A 98 6.47 3.97 -16.93
C GLY A 98 6.28 2.52 -16.49
N PHE A 99 5.19 1.90 -16.92
CA PHE A 99 4.82 0.54 -16.51
C PHE A 99 5.45 -0.56 -17.39
N ASN A 100 6.64 -0.30 -17.95
CA ASN A 100 7.27 -1.23 -18.88
C ASN A 100 8.18 -2.22 -18.14
N THR A 101 8.06 -3.50 -18.49
CA THR A 101 8.96 -4.55 -18.04
C THR A 101 10.23 -4.49 -18.89
N TYR A 102 11.39 -4.26 -18.26
CA TYR A 102 12.69 -4.33 -18.93
C TYR A 102 13.43 -5.60 -18.50
N THR A 103 13.88 -6.40 -19.47
CA THR A 103 14.85 -7.47 -19.21
C THR A 103 16.25 -6.90 -19.28
N LEU A 104 16.89 -6.70 -18.12
CA LEU A 104 18.31 -6.35 -18.04
C LEU A 104 19.15 -7.60 -18.27
N THR A 105 19.54 -7.86 -19.52
CA THR A 105 20.63 -8.80 -19.81
C THR A 105 21.95 -8.09 -19.55
N GLY A 106 22.54 -8.33 -18.37
CA GLY A 106 23.92 -7.94 -18.09
C GLY A 106 24.89 -8.84 -18.87
N ASN A 107 25.89 -8.22 -19.51
CA ASN A 107 27.13 -8.90 -19.91
C ASN A 107 28.19 -8.65 -18.84
#